data_AF-A0A4D7AZ20-F1
#
_entry.id   AF-A0A4D7AZ20-F1
#
_cell.length_a   1.000
_cell.length_b   1.000
_cell.length_c   1.000
_cell.angle_alpha   90.00
_cell.angle_beta   90.00
_cell.angle_gamma   90.00
#
_symmetry.space_group_name_H-M   'P 1'
#
loop_
_entity.id
_entity.type
_entity.pdbx_description
1 polymer ?
#
loop_
_entity_poly.entity_id
_entity_poly.type
_entity_poly.pdbx_seq_one_letter_code
_entity_poly.pdbx_strand_id
1 'polypeptide(L)'
;MALSLSHLLRPLALVLALGLAAGCATRERLPAVPPAETRSATFLELTDARFYLWGDPTPLATAWFAAERRRNALGLSGGTMHLLAISGGGDNGAFGSGVLYGWTERGTRPEFRLVTGVSTGSLIAPFAFLGSRYDEQLKAVYTTVMRDNIAVLLPIASILTGDSVASSEPLARLIATYVTPEMIAEIASEYRKGRMLLIGTTDLDLAQPVAWNIGAIAASSHPGRVQAIRDILLASASIPGAFPPVMMDVVAGGRRRQELHVDGGATNQVFLYPASVPRREAPAHLRSGRVVAWIIRNGRTQEAPSETPRGLVQITARSISTMIAANGMGDIYRMYLLTKRDNIDFNLAYISSRFTVPYDKPFDPAYMNALFEFGRNESRNGAAWLKRPPGYAP
;
A
#
# COMPACT_ATOMS: atom_id res chain seq x y z
N MET A 1 -57.46 36.87 12.26
CA MET A 1 -56.54 36.96 11.11
C MET A 1 -56.34 35.57 10.54
N ALA A 2 -57.06 35.24 9.46
CA ALA A 2 -56.89 33.98 8.75
C ALA A 2 -55.62 34.07 7.90
N LEU A 3 -54.55 33.42 8.34
CA LEU A 3 -53.34 33.25 7.53
C LEU A 3 -53.70 32.34 6.36
N SER A 4 -53.75 32.92 5.16
CA SER A 4 -54.06 32.20 3.92
C SER A 4 -53.06 31.06 3.71
N LEU A 5 -53.59 29.85 3.44
CA LEU A 5 -52.83 28.62 3.19
C LEU A 5 -51.75 28.80 2.10
N SER A 6 -51.89 29.81 1.23
CA SER A 6 -50.94 30.16 0.17
C SER A 6 -49.59 30.69 0.68
N HIS A 7 -49.51 31.22 1.91
CA HIS A 7 -48.26 31.72 2.49
C HIS A 7 -47.38 30.63 3.11
N LEU A 8 -47.94 29.47 3.44
CA LEU A 8 -47.20 28.29 3.95
C LEU A 8 -46.71 27.35 2.84
N LEU A 9 -47.40 27.32 1.70
CA LEU A 9 -47.05 26.45 0.57
C LEU A 9 -45.87 26.98 -0.27
N ARG A 10 -45.68 28.31 -0.32
CA ARG A 10 -44.57 28.94 -1.05
C ARG A 10 -43.17 28.63 -0.48
N PRO A 11 -42.92 28.72 0.85
CA PRO A 11 -41.60 28.35 1.38
C PRO A 11 -41.37 26.83 1.30
N LEU A 12 -42.42 26.01 1.41
CA LEU A 12 -42.29 24.55 1.28
C LEU A 12 -41.91 24.12 -0.15
N ALA A 13 -42.50 24.76 -1.17
CA ALA A 13 -42.15 24.54 -2.57
C ALA A 13 -40.73 25.03 -2.89
N LEU A 14 -40.27 26.12 -2.26
CA LEU A 14 -38.90 26.62 -2.42
C LEU A 14 -37.87 25.69 -1.76
N VAL A 15 -38.19 25.13 -0.59
CA VAL A 15 -37.34 24.14 0.11
C VAL A 15 -37.30 22.80 -0.65
N LEU A 16 -38.43 22.35 -1.24
CA LEU A 16 -38.44 21.18 -2.12
C LEU A 16 -37.66 21.43 -3.43
N ALA A 17 -37.77 22.61 -4.01
CA ALA A 17 -37.03 22.99 -5.23
C ALA A 17 -35.53 23.15 -4.97
N LEU A 18 -35.13 23.69 -3.81
CA LEU A 18 -33.74 23.75 -3.37
C LEU A 18 -33.19 22.36 -2.99
N GLY A 19 -34.02 21.47 -2.46
CA GLY A 19 -33.67 20.06 -2.19
C GLY A 19 -33.48 19.23 -3.46
N LEU A 20 -34.20 19.55 -4.55
CA LEU A 20 -34.04 18.92 -5.87
C LEU A 20 -32.91 19.55 -6.71
N ALA A 21 -32.56 20.81 -6.45
CA ALA A 21 -31.42 21.49 -7.07
C ALA A 21 -30.08 21.22 -6.36
N ALA A 22 -30.11 20.68 -5.13
CA ALA A 22 -28.98 19.98 -4.52
C ALA A 22 -28.78 18.58 -5.09
N GLY A 23 -29.20 18.37 -6.35
CA GLY A 23 -28.77 17.25 -7.17
C GLY A 23 -27.26 17.24 -7.19
N CYS A 24 -26.71 16.35 -6.38
CA CYS A 24 -25.36 15.84 -6.41
C CYS A 24 -24.52 16.42 -7.55
N ALA A 25 -23.69 17.42 -7.24
CA ALA A 25 -22.42 17.57 -7.94
C ALA A 25 -21.51 16.37 -7.61
N THR A 26 -22.02 15.14 -7.76
CA THR A 26 -21.21 13.95 -7.94
C THR A 26 -20.46 14.21 -9.22
N ARG A 27 -19.16 14.51 -9.11
CA ARG A 27 -18.26 14.52 -10.26
C ARG A 27 -18.57 13.26 -11.06
N GLU A 28 -19.10 13.44 -12.26
CA GLU A 28 -19.52 12.35 -13.13
C GLU A 28 -18.27 11.52 -13.43
N ARG A 29 -18.18 10.31 -12.87
CA ARG A 29 -17.13 9.34 -13.22
C ARG A 29 -17.56 8.58 -14.46
N LEU A 30 -16.59 8.17 -15.28
CA LEU A 30 -16.85 7.20 -16.34
C LEU A 30 -17.41 5.91 -15.72
N PRO A 31 -18.20 5.13 -16.48
CA PRO A 31 -18.75 3.88 -15.94
C PRO A 31 -17.64 2.92 -15.53
N ALA A 32 -17.92 2.11 -14.50
CA ALA A 32 -17.05 1.02 -14.06
C ALA A 32 -16.81 0.00 -15.19
N VAL A 33 -15.76 -0.79 -15.03
CA VAL A 33 -15.49 -1.93 -15.92
C VAL A 33 -16.51 -3.03 -15.63
N PRO A 34 -17.24 -3.54 -16.64
CA PRO A 34 -18.13 -4.68 -16.46
C PRO A 34 -17.35 -5.91 -15.99
N PRO A 35 -17.89 -6.74 -15.07
CA PRO A 35 -17.19 -7.93 -14.56
C PRO A 35 -16.70 -8.91 -15.65
N ALA A 36 -17.41 -9.01 -16.77
CA ALA A 36 -17.03 -9.84 -17.91
C ALA A 36 -15.81 -9.31 -18.68
N GLU A 37 -15.54 -8.00 -18.60
CA GLU A 37 -14.44 -7.31 -19.31
C GLU A 37 -13.24 -7.03 -18.39
N THR A 38 -13.34 -7.28 -17.08
CA THR A 38 -12.29 -7.03 -16.09
C THR A 38 -10.94 -7.61 -16.48
N ARG A 39 -10.91 -8.82 -17.06
CA ARG A 39 -9.65 -9.49 -17.45
C ARG A 39 -8.99 -8.90 -18.68
N SER A 40 -9.74 -8.24 -19.55
CA SER A 40 -9.24 -7.61 -20.77
C SER A 40 -9.03 -6.10 -20.62
N ALA A 41 -9.40 -5.54 -19.47
CA ALA A 41 -9.15 -4.14 -19.16
C ALA A 41 -7.65 -3.86 -19.10
N THR A 42 -7.19 -2.86 -19.85
CA THR A 42 -5.80 -2.42 -19.85
C THR A 42 -5.64 -1.07 -19.15
N PHE A 43 -4.50 -0.89 -18.50
CA PHE A 43 -4.11 0.37 -17.88
C PHE A 43 -2.87 0.89 -18.60
N LEU A 44 -2.96 2.11 -19.15
CA LEU A 44 -1.92 2.69 -20.01
C LEU A 44 -1.48 1.78 -21.18
N GLU A 45 -2.42 0.99 -21.71
CA GLU A 45 -2.17 0.02 -22.80
C GLU A 45 -1.15 -1.09 -22.44
N LEU A 46 -0.86 -1.27 -21.15
CA LEU A 46 0.04 -2.30 -20.65
C LEU A 46 -0.76 -3.52 -20.18
N THR A 47 -0.33 -4.70 -20.62
CA THR A 47 -0.96 -5.99 -20.27
C THR A 47 -0.49 -6.53 -18.92
N ASP A 48 0.69 -6.10 -18.44
CA ASP A 48 1.29 -6.50 -17.16
C ASP A 48 1.36 -5.36 -16.14
N ALA A 49 0.59 -4.27 -16.35
CA ALA A 49 0.54 -3.12 -15.43
C ALA A 49 -0.03 -3.48 -14.05
N ARG A 50 -0.85 -4.53 -13.95
CA ARG A 50 -1.45 -4.97 -12.68
C ARG A 50 -1.93 -6.40 -12.70
N PHE A 51 -2.21 -6.94 -11.52
CA PHE A 51 -2.69 -8.29 -11.30
C PHE A 51 -3.76 -8.31 -10.20
N TYR A 52 -4.83 -9.08 -10.38
CA TYR A 52 -5.77 -9.37 -9.30
C TYR A 52 -5.18 -10.46 -8.40
N LEU A 53 -5.10 -10.21 -7.09
CA LEU A 53 -4.50 -11.16 -6.14
C LEU A 53 -5.44 -12.30 -5.75
N TRP A 54 -6.73 -12.16 -6.03
CA TRP A 54 -7.74 -13.21 -5.94
C TRP A 54 -8.10 -13.69 -7.35
N GLY A 55 -8.14 -15.00 -7.56
CA GLY A 55 -8.46 -15.60 -8.86
C GLY A 55 -7.25 -16.18 -9.58
N ASP A 56 -7.23 -16.01 -10.90
CA ASP A 56 -6.23 -16.61 -11.80
C ASP A 56 -4.83 -16.00 -11.56
N PRO A 57 -3.85 -16.79 -11.10
CA PRO A 57 -2.52 -16.28 -10.85
C PRO A 57 -1.62 -16.23 -12.10
N THR A 58 -2.06 -16.78 -13.22
CA THR A 58 -1.26 -16.93 -14.44
C THR A 58 -0.62 -15.61 -14.90
N PRO A 59 -1.31 -14.45 -14.88
CA PRO A 59 -0.70 -13.18 -15.27
C PRO A 59 0.52 -12.79 -14.43
N LEU A 60 0.41 -12.91 -13.10
CA LEU A 60 1.51 -12.59 -12.19
C LEU A 60 2.66 -13.60 -12.31
N ALA A 61 2.35 -14.89 -12.44
CA ALA A 61 3.37 -15.92 -12.72
C ALA A 61 4.11 -15.66 -14.04
N THR A 62 3.39 -15.25 -15.08
CA THR A 62 3.96 -14.91 -16.39
C THR A 62 4.90 -13.70 -16.30
N ALA A 63 4.48 -12.65 -15.61
CA ALA A 63 5.32 -11.47 -15.37
C ALA A 63 6.57 -11.83 -14.54
N TRP A 64 6.41 -12.67 -13.52
CA TRP A 64 7.53 -13.19 -12.73
C TRP A 64 8.55 -13.97 -13.58
N PHE A 65 8.07 -14.90 -14.41
CA PHE A 65 8.95 -15.66 -15.31
C PHE A 65 9.63 -14.77 -16.35
N ALA A 66 8.95 -13.72 -16.83
CA ALA A 66 9.56 -12.72 -17.70
C ALA A 66 10.66 -11.91 -16.98
N ALA A 67 10.49 -11.60 -15.69
CA ALA A 67 11.51 -10.96 -14.87
C ALA A 67 12.75 -11.84 -14.73
N GLU A 68 12.58 -13.12 -14.40
CA GLU A 68 13.71 -14.05 -14.25
C GLU A 68 14.42 -14.33 -15.60
N ARG A 69 13.70 -14.38 -16.72
CA ARG A 69 14.34 -14.45 -18.05
C ARG A 69 15.23 -13.24 -18.34
N ARG A 70 14.79 -12.03 -18.00
CA ARG A 70 15.60 -10.80 -18.14
C ARG A 70 16.85 -10.85 -17.26
N ARG A 71 16.73 -11.32 -16.01
CA ARG A 71 17.88 -11.54 -15.11
C ARG A 71 18.90 -12.50 -15.72
N ASN A 72 18.42 -13.64 -16.21
CA ASN A 72 19.28 -14.68 -16.78
C ASN A 72 20.01 -14.17 -18.02
N ALA A 73 19.34 -13.42 -18.90
CA ALA A 73 19.94 -12.82 -20.09
C ALA A 73 21.07 -11.82 -19.76
N LEU A 74 21.02 -11.20 -18.58
CA LEU A 74 22.05 -10.28 -18.07
C LEU A 74 23.16 -10.99 -17.27
N GLY A 75 23.14 -12.33 -17.17
CA GLY A 75 24.07 -13.07 -16.33
C GLY A 75 23.87 -12.86 -14.82
N LEU A 76 22.71 -12.32 -14.40
CA LEU A 76 22.36 -12.05 -13.00
C LEU A 76 21.60 -13.23 -12.35
N SER A 77 21.79 -14.42 -12.89
CA SER A 77 21.14 -15.67 -12.45
C SER A 77 21.86 -16.26 -11.22
N GLY A 78 21.13 -17.02 -10.41
CA GLY A 78 21.68 -17.67 -9.20
C GLY A 78 21.70 -16.79 -7.94
N GLY A 79 22.29 -17.30 -6.86
CA GLY A 79 22.31 -16.65 -5.55
C GLY A 79 20.99 -16.79 -4.76
N THR A 80 20.97 -16.24 -3.55
CA THR A 80 19.78 -16.23 -2.70
C THR A 80 18.79 -15.19 -3.21
N MET A 81 17.54 -15.61 -3.43
CA MET A 81 16.45 -14.72 -3.82
C MET A 81 15.84 -14.10 -2.56
N HIS A 82 15.97 -12.79 -2.41
CA HIS A 82 15.36 -12.05 -1.32
C HIS A 82 14.08 -11.35 -1.80
N LEU A 83 12.98 -11.60 -1.10
CA LEU A 83 11.67 -11.00 -1.34
C LEU A 83 11.32 -10.16 -0.10
N LEU A 84 10.80 -8.94 -0.30
CA LEU A 84 10.38 -8.05 0.78
C LEU A 84 8.90 -7.70 0.64
N ALA A 85 8.14 -7.83 1.72
CA ALA A 85 6.80 -7.31 1.84
C ALA A 85 6.69 -6.31 2.99
N ILE A 86 6.07 -5.17 2.72
CA ILE A 86 5.93 -4.07 3.68
C ILE A 86 4.44 -3.77 3.85
N SER A 87 3.95 -3.93 5.07
CA SER A 87 2.53 -3.75 5.37
C SER A 87 2.10 -2.29 5.46
N GLY A 88 0.79 -2.09 5.45
CA GLY A 88 0.18 -0.87 5.95
C GLY A 88 0.38 -0.64 7.45
N GLY A 89 -0.01 0.54 7.92
CA GLY A 89 0.15 0.92 9.33
C GLY A 89 0.02 2.41 9.66
N GLY A 90 -0.21 3.29 8.68
CA GLY A 90 -0.27 4.74 8.91
C GLY A 90 1.10 5.33 9.29
N ASP A 91 1.10 6.20 10.31
CA ASP A 91 2.30 6.78 10.94
C ASP A 91 3.28 5.73 11.50
N ASN A 92 2.80 4.52 11.82
CA ASN A 92 3.64 3.41 12.24
C ASN A 92 4.64 2.93 11.16
N GLY A 93 4.56 3.44 9.92
CA GLY A 93 5.61 3.28 8.90
C GLY A 93 6.99 3.75 9.33
N ALA A 94 7.07 4.60 10.36
CA ALA A 94 8.32 4.96 11.00
C ALA A 94 9.09 3.70 11.47
N PHE A 95 8.39 2.67 11.97
CA PHE A 95 9.01 1.40 12.35
C PHE A 95 9.71 0.73 11.17
N GLY A 96 8.99 0.49 10.07
CA GLY A 96 9.53 -0.17 8.89
C GLY A 96 10.68 0.61 8.25
N SER A 97 10.57 1.94 8.25
CA SER A 97 11.65 2.83 7.81
C SER A 97 12.88 2.69 8.69
N GLY A 98 12.70 2.66 10.01
CA GLY A 98 13.77 2.39 10.98
C GLY A 98 14.41 1.02 10.76
N VAL A 99 13.59 -0.03 10.60
CA VAL A 99 14.06 -1.40 10.32
C VAL A 99 14.95 -1.44 9.09
N LEU A 100 14.56 -0.80 8.00
CA LEU A 100 15.35 -0.74 6.76
C LEU A 100 16.65 0.04 6.94
N TYR A 101 16.58 1.19 7.62
CA TYR A 101 17.73 2.04 7.92
C TYR A 101 18.77 1.30 8.78
N GLY A 102 18.34 0.74 9.92
CA GLY A 102 19.23 -0.01 10.81
C GLY A 102 19.79 -1.28 10.18
N TRP A 103 19.07 -1.88 9.22
CA TRP A 103 19.56 -3.05 8.48
C TRP A 103 20.66 -2.68 7.48
N THR A 104 20.54 -1.50 6.87
CA THR A 104 21.63 -0.88 6.09
C THR A 104 22.83 -0.60 6.98
N GLU A 105 22.64 0.01 8.16
CA GLU A 105 23.74 0.27 9.12
C GLU A 105 24.44 -1.01 9.56
N ARG A 106 23.69 -2.11 9.72
CA ARG A 106 24.25 -3.43 10.00
C ARG A 106 25.11 -3.98 8.85
N GLY A 107 25.00 -3.42 7.64
CA GLY A 107 25.76 -3.86 6.47
C GLY A 107 25.30 -5.20 5.88
N THR A 108 24.10 -5.66 6.22
CA THR A 108 23.59 -7.00 5.81
C THR A 108 22.27 -6.97 5.08
N ARG A 109 21.80 -5.78 4.69
CA ARG A 109 20.58 -5.62 3.92
C ARG A 109 20.81 -6.10 2.48
N PRO A 110 20.09 -7.13 2.01
CA PRO A 110 20.26 -7.64 0.66
C PRO A 110 19.58 -6.74 -0.36
N GLU A 111 19.94 -6.91 -1.62
CA GLU A 111 19.11 -6.44 -2.73
C GLU A 111 17.88 -7.36 -2.88
N PHE A 112 16.70 -6.76 -2.96
CA PHE A 112 15.44 -7.51 -3.12
C PHE A 112 15.09 -7.71 -4.59
N ARG A 113 14.77 -8.95 -4.98
CA ARG A 113 14.23 -9.25 -6.32
C ARG A 113 12.77 -8.84 -6.46
N LEU A 114 12.04 -8.86 -5.36
CA LEU A 114 10.65 -8.42 -5.26
C LEU A 114 10.50 -7.54 -4.05
N VAL A 115 9.89 -6.39 -4.22
CA VAL A 115 9.37 -5.58 -3.12
C VAL A 115 7.88 -5.37 -3.34
N THR A 116 7.09 -5.62 -2.30
CA THR A 116 5.67 -5.32 -2.28
C THR A 116 5.35 -4.34 -1.17
N GLY A 117 4.36 -3.48 -1.41
CA GLY A 117 3.92 -2.49 -0.42
C GLY A 117 2.43 -2.24 -0.47
N VAL A 118 1.80 -2.07 0.70
CA VAL A 118 0.40 -1.64 0.83
C VAL A 118 0.32 -0.45 1.77
N SER A 119 -0.55 0.53 1.50
CA SER A 119 -0.73 1.70 2.36
C SER A 119 0.58 2.43 2.59
N THR A 120 0.88 2.82 3.81
CA THR A 120 2.21 3.25 4.25
C THR A 120 3.36 2.42 3.67
N GLY A 121 3.23 1.10 3.60
CA GLY A 121 4.22 0.22 3.00
C GLY A 121 4.44 0.47 1.50
N SER A 122 3.42 0.92 0.77
CA SER A 122 3.57 1.37 -0.62
C SER A 122 4.45 2.61 -0.74
N LEU A 123 4.42 3.51 0.24
CA LEU A 123 5.25 4.70 0.27
C LEU A 123 6.70 4.36 0.66
N ILE A 124 6.93 3.28 1.41
CA ILE A 124 8.27 2.80 1.78
C ILE A 124 8.90 1.98 0.64
N ALA A 125 8.08 1.18 -0.07
CA ALA A 125 8.54 0.17 -1.02
C ALA A 125 9.45 0.69 -2.15
N PRO A 126 9.20 1.86 -2.80
CA PRO A 126 10.10 2.44 -3.79
C PRO A 126 11.51 2.70 -3.25
N PHE A 127 11.64 3.29 -2.06
CA PHE A 127 12.93 3.51 -1.41
C PHE A 127 13.60 2.18 -1.07
N ALA A 128 12.81 1.23 -0.56
CA ALA A 128 13.32 -0.09 -0.20
C ALA A 128 13.85 -0.87 -1.42
N PHE A 129 13.18 -0.71 -2.55
CA PHE A 129 13.53 -1.28 -3.85
C PHE A 129 14.78 -0.64 -4.43
N LEU A 130 14.92 0.69 -4.38
CA LEU A 130 16.12 1.34 -4.94
C LEU A 130 17.36 1.18 -4.05
N GLY A 131 17.20 0.89 -2.76
CA GLY A 131 18.27 0.48 -1.84
C GLY A 131 18.78 1.62 -0.96
N SER A 132 19.92 1.40 -0.31
CA SER A 132 20.40 2.24 0.80
C SER A 132 20.68 3.70 0.48
N ARG A 133 20.93 4.05 -0.79
CA ARG A 133 21.11 5.45 -1.22
C ARG A 133 19.88 6.34 -0.97
N TYR A 134 18.72 5.71 -0.73
CA TYR A 134 17.44 6.35 -0.47
C TYR A 134 17.05 6.37 1.02
N ASP A 135 17.91 5.85 1.91
CA ASP A 135 17.56 5.67 3.33
C ASP A 135 17.41 7.01 4.07
N GLU A 136 18.18 8.04 3.73
CA GLU A 136 18.02 9.38 4.33
C GLU A 136 16.71 10.05 3.87
N GLN A 137 16.34 9.91 2.60
CA GLN A 137 15.05 10.39 2.10
C GLN A 137 13.89 9.63 2.76
N LEU A 138 14.01 8.30 2.89
CA LEU A 138 13.02 7.47 3.57
C LEU A 138 12.86 7.87 5.05
N LYS A 139 13.99 8.06 5.74
CA LYS A 139 14.00 8.60 7.11
C LYS A 139 13.31 9.96 7.15
N ALA A 140 13.59 10.84 6.19
CA ALA A 140 12.98 12.18 6.14
C ALA A 140 11.46 12.16 6.07
N VAL A 141 10.89 11.26 5.27
CA VAL A 141 9.43 11.08 5.15
C VAL A 141 8.77 10.75 6.49
N TYR A 142 9.45 10.03 7.39
CA TYR A 142 8.87 9.55 8.65
C TYR A 142 9.44 10.18 9.93
N THR A 143 10.44 11.06 9.86
CA THR A 143 11.12 11.59 11.06
C THR A 143 11.42 13.09 11.03
N THR A 144 11.73 13.66 9.87
CA THR A 144 12.39 14.98 9.78
C THR A 144 11.40 16.13 9.60
N VAL A 145 10.18 15.94 10.10
CA VAL A 145 9.11 16.93 10.02
C VAL A 145 9.24 17.88 11.20
N MET A 146 10.30 18.69 11.18
CA MET A 146 10.41 19.84 12.06
C MET A 146 10.48 21.12 11.21
N ARG A 147 9.54 22.02 11.52
CA ARG A 147 9.35 23.41 11.05
C ARG A 147 8.93 23.65 9.60
N ASP A 148 9.61 23.17 8.56
CA ASP A 148 9.33 23.69 7.20
C ASP A 148 8.23 22.93 6.42
N ASN A 149 7.95 21.68 6.80
CA ASN A 149 6.94 20.82 6.15
C ASN A 149 5.75 20.45 7.06
N ILE A 150 5.65 21.10 8.22
CA ILE A 150 4.50 20.95 9.15
C ILE A 150 3.18 21.22 8.40
N ALA A 151 3.18 22.17 7.46
CA ALA A 151 2.00 22.52 6.67
C ALA A 151 1.45 21.38 5.80
N VAL A 152 2.26 20.35 5.45
CA VAL A 152 1.80 19.19 4.66
C VAL A 152 1.24 18.09 5.56
N LEU A 153 1.81 17.92 6.76
CA LEU A 153 1.42 16.87 7.70
C LEU A 153 0.31 17.27 8.67
N LEU A 154 0.16 18.55 9.01
CA LEU A 154 -0.99 19.03 9.79
C LEU A 154 -2.33 18.71 9.12
N PRO A 155 -2.50 18.93 7.80
CA PRO A 155 -3.67 18.43 7.09
C PRO A 155 -3.82 16.92 7.30
N ILE A 156 -2.82 16.09 7.00
CA ILE A 156 -2.90 14.62 7.13
C ILE A 156 -3.28 14.17 8.56
N ALA A 157 -2.73 14.81 9.59
CA ALA A 157 -3.03 14.51 10.99
C ALA A 157 -4.46 14.88 11.37
N SER A 158 -4.94 16.07 10.96
CA SER A 158 -6.31 16.53 11.25
C SER A 158 -7.40 15.63 10.66
N ILE A 159 -7.06 14.90 9.59
CA ILE A 159 -7.96 13.99 8.88
C ILE A 159 -8.17 12.71 9.68
N LEU A 160 -7.09 12.15 10.24
CA LEU A 160 -7.18 10.94 11.06
C LEU A 160 -7.75 11.20 12.46
N THR A 161 -7.79 12.46 12.92
CA THR A 161 -8.41 12.84 14.20
C THR A 161 -9.94 13.06 14.12
N GLY A 162 -10.55 12.93 12.93
CA GLY A 162 -11.99 12.68 12.79
C GLY A 162 -12.88 13.85 12.36
N ASP A 163 -12.34 15.00 11.93
CA ASP A 163 -13.15 16.21 11.69
C ASP A 163 -13.67 16.42 10.25
N SER A 164 -13.34 15.61 9.24
CA SER A 164 -14.01 15.63 7.92
C SER A 164 -13.43 14.60 6.94
N VAL A 165 -14.21 14.23 5.90
CA VAL A 165 -13.66 13.61 4.67
C VAL A 165 -12.77 14.64 3.99
N ALA A 166 -11.51 14.29 3.78
CA ALA A 166 -10.53 15.33 3.48
C ALA A 166 -9.85 15.19 2.13
N SER A 167 -9.40 16.31 1.59
CA SER A 167 -8.71 16.34 0.30
C SER A 167 -7.44 15.48 0.32
N SER A 168 -7.25 14.70 -0.73
CA SER A 168 -6.04 13.91 -0.96
C SER A 168 -4.86 14.75 -1.47
N GLU A 169 -5.06 16.05 -1.73
CA GLU A 169 -4.05 16.94 -2.29
C GLU A 169 -2.75 17.06 -1.46
N PRO A 170 -2.77 17.19 -0.12
CA PRO A 170 -1.52 17.29 0.65
C PRO A 170 -0.67 16.03 0.53
N LEU A 171 -1.31 14.85 0.57
CA LEU A 171 -0.64 13.57 0.39
C LEU A 171 -0.13 13.41 -1.05
N ALA A 172 -0.91 13.83 -2.05
CA ALA A 172 -0.49 13.82 -3.45
C ALA A 172 0.75 14.71 -3.68
N ARG A 173 0.81 15.89 -3.05
CA ARG A 173 1.99 16.77 -3.09
C ARG A 173 3.20 16.11 -2.43
N LEU A 174 3.03 15.51 -1.25
CA LEU A 174 4.10 14.80 -0.55
C LEU A 174 4.67 13.66 -1.42
N ILE A 175 3.80 12.84 -2.02
CA ILE A 175 4.20 11.79 -2.95
C ILE A 175 4.97 12.40 -4.13
N ALA A 176 4.48 13.49 -4.72
CA ALA A 176 5.15 14.13 -5.86
C ALA A 176 6.53 14.72 -5.51
N THR A 177 6.74 15.19 -4.28
CA THR A 177 8.03 15.71 -3.79
C THR A 177 9.10 14.63 -3.75
N TYR A 178 8.78 13.42 -3.29
CA TYR A 178 9.76 12.34 -3.13
C TYR A 178 9.80 11.37 -4.30
N VAL A 179 8.68 11.13 -4.97
CA VAL A 179 8.56 10.24 -6.12
C VAL A 179 8.71 11.07 -7.39
N THR A 180 9.96 11.42 -7.68
CA THR A 180 10.34 12.27 -8.81
C THR A 180 10.40 11.48 -10.13
N PRO A 181 10.37 12.15 -11.29
CA PRO A 181 10.62 11.49 -12.58
C PRO A 181 11.94 10.70 -12.61
N GLU A 182 12.97 11.19 -11.94
CA GLU A 182 14.29 10.55 -11.84
C GLU A 182 14.20 9.24 -11.03
N MET A 183 13.52 9.26 -9.88
CA MET A 183 13.26 8.05 -9.10
C MET A 183 12.51 7.00 -9.93
N ILE A 184 11.52 7.42 -10.73
CA ILE A 184 10.77 6.54 -11.61
C ILE A 184 11.66 5.97 -12.73
N ALA A 185 12.58 6.75 -13.28
CA ALA A 185 13.57 6.27 -14.25
C ALA A 185 14.52 5.22 -13.63
N GLU A 186 14.91 5.40 -12.37
CA GLU A 186 15.69 4.40 -11.63
C GLU A 186 14.89 3.11 -11.37
N ILE A 187 13.60 3.22 -10.99
CA ILE A 187 12.70 2.06 -10.86
C ILE A 187 12.62 1.29 -12.20
N ALA A 188 12.49 2.02 -13.32
CA ALA A 188 12.49 1.43 -14.65
C ALA A 188 13.80 0.68 -14.98
N SER A 189 14.95 1.23 -14.55
CA SER A 189 16.26 0.60 -14.73
C SER A 189 16.36 -0.71 -13.97
N GLU A 190 15.96 -0.72 -12.70
CA GLU A 190 15.94 -1.92 -11.86
C GLU A 190 14.91 -2.95 -12.36
N TYR A 191 13.76 -2.49 -12.88
CA TYR A 191 12.81 -3.38 -13.54
C TYR A 191 13.44 -4.07 -14.74
N ARG A 192 14.17 -3.35 -15.61
CA ARG A 192 14.87 -3.95 -16.77
C ARG A 192 15.92 -4.99 -16.36
N LYS A 193 16.50 -4.87 -15.16
CA LYS A 193 17.35 -5.90 -14.53
C LYS A 193 16.57 -7.09 -13.96
N GLY A 194 15.26 -7.17 -14.19
CA GLY A 194 14.38 -8.25 -13.77
C GLY A 194 14.02 -8.25 -12.28
N ARG A 195 14.10 -7.09 -11.61
CA ARG A 195 13.51 -6.89 -10.27
C ARG A 195 12.07 -6.42 -10.42
N MET A 196 11.21 -6.71 -9.44
CA MET A 196 9.79 -6.34 -9.47
C MET A 196 9.42 -5.49 -8.25
N LEU A 197 8.58 -4.48 -8.48
CA LEU A 197 8.03 -3.61 -7.44
C LEU A 197 6.51 -3.56 -7.62
N LEU A 198 5.78 -4.10 -6.64
CA LEU A 198 4.33 -4.25 -6.70
C LEU A 198 3.65 -3.46 -5.58
N ILE A 199 2.64 -2.65 -5.94
CA ILE A 199 1.89 -1.83 -4.99
C ILE A 199 0.46 -2.33 -4.88
N GLY A 200 -0.02 -2.60 -3.66
CA GLY A 200 -1.37 -3.12 -3.42
C GLY A 200 -2.41 -2.02 -3.22
N THR A 201 -3.54 -2.14 -3.88
CA THR A 201 -4.75 -1.31 -3.67
C THR A 201 -5.97 -2.23 -3.57
N THR A 202 -7.11 -1.68 -3.18
CA THR A 202 -8.41 -2.35 -3.30
C THR A 202 -9.21 -1.66 -4.40
N ASP A 203 -9.61 -2.42 -5.41
CA ASP A 203 -10.65 -2.01 -6.36
C ASP A 203 -12.01 -2.22 -5.67
N LEU A 204 -12.73 -1.13 -5.39
CA LEU A 204 -14.01 -1.19 -4.69
C LEU A 204 -15.17 -1.55 -5.61
N ASP A 205 -15.07 -1.32 -6.92
CA ASP A 205 -16.13 -1.71 -7.86
C ASP A 205 -16.19 -3.25 -7.98
N LEU A 206 -15.04 -3.90 -7.87
CA LEU A 206 -14.92 -5.37 -7.88
C LEU A 206 -14.80 -6.00 -6.49
N ALA A 207 -14.56 -5.20 -5.46
CA ALA A 207 -14.20 -5.64 -4.11
C ALA A 207 -12.99 -6.60 -4.11
N GLN A 208 -11.95 -6.30 -4.89
CA GLN A 208 -10.78 -7.17 -5.04
C GLN A 208 -9.44 -6.46 -4.74
N PRO A 209 -8.47 -7.18 -4.16
CA PRO A 209 -7.10 -6.72 -4.09
C PRO A 209 -6.43 -6.71 -5.47
N VAL A 210 -5.79 -5.58 -5.79
CA VAL A 210 -5.05 -5.36 -7.03
C VAL A 210 -3.60 -5.04 -6.69
N ALA A 211 -2.66 -5.78 -7.29
CA ALA A 211 -1.24 -5.50 -7.25
C ALA A 211 -0.78 -4.82 -8.54
N TRP A 212 -0.39 -3.55 -8.45
CA TRP A 212 0.13 -2.75 -9.54
C TRP A 212 1.62 -2.97 -9.75
N ASN A 213 2.02 -3.31 -10.97
CA ASN A 213 3.41 -3.46 -11.36
C ASN A 213 4.00 -2.10 -11.76
N ILE A 214 4.35 -1.29 -10.77
CA ILE A 214 4.90 0.05 -11.03
C ILE A 214 6.27 0.00 -11.72
N GLY A 215 6.98 -1.13 -11.64
CA GLY A 215 8.19 -1.38 -12.44
C GLY A 215 7.91 -1.44 -13.95
N ALA A 216 6.87 -2.17 -14.37
CA ALA A 216 6.44 -2.21 -15.77
C ALA A 216 5.94 -0.84 -16.25
N ILE A 217 5.11 -0.17 -15.44
CA ILE A 217 4.60 1.16 -15.75
C ILE A 217 5.77 2.16 -15.92
N ALA A 218 6.74 2.15 -15.01
CA ALA A 218 7.92 3.00 -15.08
C ALA A 218 8.78 2.73 -16.33
N ALA A 219 8.91 1.47 -16.74
CA ALA A 219 9.69 1.07 -17.90
C ALA A 219 8.99 1.28 -19.25
N SER A 220 7.70 1.62 -19.25
CA SER A 220 6.94 1.93 -20.46
C SER A 220 7.35 3.26 -21.09
N SER A 221 7.03 3.43 -22.38
CA SER A 221 7.15 4.71 -23.09
C SER A 221 5.95 5.64 -22.85
N HIS A 222 4.93 5.21 -22.11
CA HIS A 222 3.68 5.97 -21.97
C HIS A 222 3.93 7.32 -21.29
N PRO A 223 3.41 8.45 -21.82
CA PRO A 223 3.67 9.79 -21.28
C PRO A 223 3.10 9.97 -19.86
N GLY A 224 1.96 9.33 -19.57
CA GLY A 224 1.28 9.38 -18.26
C GLY A 224 1.91 8.53 -17.15
N ARG A 225 3.00 7.80 -17.39
CA ARG A 225 3.54 6.82 -16.42
C ARG A 225 3.93 7.41 -15.06
N VAL A 226 4.44 8.65 -15.05
CA VAL A 226 4.86 9.32 -13.81
C VAL A 226 3.65 9.61 -12.94
N GLN A 227 2.62 10.21 -13.51
CA GLN A 227 1.41 10.54 -12.79
C GLN A 227 0.68 9.27 -12.33
N ALA A 228 0.58 8.26 -13.20
CA ALA A 228 -0.04 6.98 -12.86
C ALA A 228 0.60 6.30 -11.65
N ILE A 229 1.94 6.29 -11.54
CA ILE A 229 2.63 5.72 -10.37
C ILE A 229 2.29 6.51 -9.11
N ARG A 230 2.25 7.84 -9.19
CA ARG A 230 1.86 8.69 -8.05
C ARG A 230 0.42 8.46 -7.64
N ASP A 231 -0.49 8.31 -8.60
CA ASP A 231 -1.90 8.01 -8.35
C ASP A 231 -2.07 6.63 -7.70
N ILE A 232 -1.30 5.63 -8.13
CA ILE A 232 -1.31 4.28 -7.53
C ILE A 232 -0.83 4.32 -6.08
N LEU A 233 0.25 5.06 -5.80
CA LEU A 233 0.75 5.26 -4.43
C LEU A 233 -0.26 6.02 -3.56
N LEU A 234 -0.90 7.04 -4.14
CA LEU A 234 -1.96 7.80 -3.48
C LEU A 234 -3.16 6.90 -3.16
N ALA A 235 -3.62 6.12 -4.13
CA ALA A 235 -4.70 5.16 -3.97
C ALA A 235 -4.38 4.15 -2.86
N SER A 236 -3.16 3.59 -2.90
CA SER A 236 -2.70 2.61 -1.92
C SER A 236 -2.71 3.16 -0.50
N ALA A 237 -2.50 4.46 -0.30
CA ALA A 237 -2.50 5.14 0.99
C ALA A 237 -3.80 5.91 1.32
N SER A 238 -4.85 5.79 0.50
CA SER A 238 -6.13 6.49 0.69
C SER A 238 -7.12 5.65 1.51
N ILE A 239 -6.98 5.70 2.84
CA ILE A 239 -7.79 4.91 3.77
C ILE A 239 -9.28 5.30 3.64
N PRO A 240 -10.20 4.33 3.43
CA PRO A 240 -11.64 4.60 3.37
C PRO A 240 -12.15 5.38 4.59
N GLY A 241 -12.90 6.44 4.33
CA GLY A 241 -13.45 7.33 5.36
C GLY A 241 -12.52 8.48 5.78
N ALA A 242 -11.21 8.35 5.58
CA ALA A 242 -10.24 9.42 5.81
C ALA A 242 -9.96 10.22 4.52
N PHE A 243 -9.72 9.50 3.41
CA PHE A 243 -9.41 10.09 2.11
C PHE A 243 -10.42 9.66 1.04
N PRO A 244 -10.68 10.50 0.03
CA PRO A 244 -11.44 10.11 -1.14
C PRO A 244 -10.72 9.01 -1.91
N PRO A 245 -11.45 8.13 -2.60
CA PRO A 245 -10.86 7.16 -3.50
C PRO A 245 -10.17 7.86 -4.69
N VAL A 246 -9.25 7.14 -5.32
CA VAL A 246 -8.59 7.56 -6.54
C VAL A 246 -9.23 6.83 -7.73
N MET A 247 -9.67 7.59 -8.72
CA MET A 247 -10.20 7.04 -9.96
C MET A 247 -9.07 6.70 -10.93
N MET A 248 -9.05 5.46 -11.42
CA MET A 248 -8.07 4.98 -12.40
C MET A 248 -8.71 4.84 -13.77
N ASP A 249 -8.20 5.58 -14.75
CA ASP A 249 -8.63 5.46 -16.14
C ASP A 249 -8.11 4.15 -16.75
N VAL A 250 -9.03 3.35 -17.30
CA VAL A 250 -8.72 2.07 -17.96
C VAL A 250 -9.46 1.98 -19.29
N VAL A 251 -9.02 1.07 -20.16
CA VAL A 251 -9.69 0.75 -21.42
C VAL A 251 -10.19 -0.69 -21.38
N ALA A 252 -11.50 -0.88 -21.51
CA ALA A 252 -12.15 -2.19 -21.56
C ALA A 252 -13.09 -2.25 -22.78
N GLY A 253 -12.96 -3.29 -23.60
CA GLY A 253 -13.75 -3.43 -24.83
C GLY A 253 -13.57 -2.26 -25.81
N GLY A 254 -12.39 -1.62 -25.83
CA GLY A 254 -12.12 -0.42 -26.64
C GLY A 254 -12.77 0.86 -26.14
N ARG A 255 -13.38 0.86 -24.96
CA ARG A 255 -14.05 2.02 -24.35
C ARG A 255 -13.29 2.47 -23.10
N ARG A 256 -13.21 3.79 -22.90
CA ARG A 256 -12.71 4.36 -21.64
C ARG A 256 -13.67 4.05 -20.51
N ARG A 257 -13.14 3.59 -19.40
CA ARG A 257 -13.83 3.27 -18.15
C ARG A 257 -13.02 3.83 -16.99
N GLN A 258 -13.61 3.84 -15.81
CA GLN A 258 -12.92 4.22 -14.58
C GLN A 258 -13.18 3.22 -13.47
N GLU A 259 -12.10 2.83 -12.81
CA GLU A 259 -12.15 1.99 -11.61
C GLU A 259 -11.85 2.81 -10.37
N LEU A 260 -12.52 2.47 -9.28
CA LEU A 260 -12.45 3.20 -8.02
C LEU A 260 -11.53 2.46 -7.04
N HIS A 261 -10.37 3.04 -6.78
CA HIS A 261 -9.35 2.43 -5.91
C HIS A 261 -9.20 3.16 -4.57
N VAL A 262 -9.02 2.37 -3.51
CA VAL A 262 -8.71 2.83 -2.15
C VAL A 262 -7.50 2.06 -1.59
N ASP A 263 -7.16 2.39 -0.35
CA ASP A 263 -6.08 1.73 0.39
C ASP A 263 -6.23 0.21 0.34
N GLY A 264 -5.15 -0.48 -0.07
CA GLY A 264 -5.14 -1.93 -0.22
C GLY A 264 -5.40 -2.67 1.10
N GLY A 265 -5.17 -2.00 2.23
CA GLY A 265 -5.47 -2.48 3.56
C GLY A 265 -6.92 -2.84 3.80
N ALA A 266 -7.85 -2.35 2.96
CA ALA A 266 -9.25 -2.78 2.98
C ALA A 266 -9.41 -4.26 2.62
N THR A 267 -8.50 -4.85 1.83
CA THR A 267 -8.52 -6.28 1.47
C THR A 267 -7.27 -7.06 1.93
N ASN A 268 -6.08 -6.46 1.87
CA ASN A 268 -4.82 -7.06 2.30
C ASN A 268 -3.92 -6.04 2.98
N GLN A 269 -3.48 -6.30 4.21
CA GLN A 269 -2.51 -5.43 4.87
C GLN A 269 -1.09 -5.65 4.36
N VAL A 270 -0.80 -6.84 3.84
CA VAL A 270 0.51 -7.22 3.31
C VAL A 270 0.37 -8.42 2.37
N PHE A 271 1.15 -8.46 1.31
CA PHE A 271 1.20 -9.58 0.37
C PHE A 271 2.63 -9.77 -0.14
N LEU A 272 2.98 -10.95 -0.62
CA LEU A 272 4.31 -11.20 -1.21
C LEU A 272 4.16 -11.82 -2.60
N TYR A 273 3.54 -13.00 -2.67
CA TYR A 273 3.22 -13.67 -3.92
C TYR A 273 1.90 -14.45 -3.76
N PRO A 274 1.17 -14.74 -4.85
CA PRO A 274 -0.15 -15.33 -4.79
C PRO A 274 -0.08 -16.77 -4.25
N ALA A 275 -1.00 -17.10 -3.34
CA ALA A 275 -1.14 -18.44 -2.78
C ALA A 275 -1.39 -19.51 -3.86
N SER A 276 -1.99 -19.12 -4.98
CA SER A 276 -2.43 -20.01 -6.05
C SER A 276 -1.32 -20.46 -7.01
N VAL A 277 -0.05 -20.02 -6.84
CA VAL A 277 1.10 -20.55 -7.60
C VAL A 277 2.04 -21.30 -6.69
N PRO A 278 1.93 -22.63 -6.59
CA PRO A 278 2.94 -23.45 -5.93
C PRO A 278 4.29 -23.27 -6.60
N ARG A 279 5.36 -23.02 -5.83
CA ARG A 279 6.72 -22.89 -6.39
C ARG A 279 7.15 -24.14 -7.15
N ARG A 280 6.61 -25.31 -6.77
CA ARG A 280 6.83 -26.58 -7.48
C ARG A 280 6.38 -26.53 -8.96
N GLU A 281 5.43 -25.67 -9.31
CA GLU A 281 4.94 -25.54 -10.69
C GLU A 281 5.78 -24.55 -11.51
N ALA A 282 6.77 -23.88 -10.89
CA ALA A 282 7.72 -23.06 -11.61
C ALA A 282 8.70 -23.92 -12.44
N PRO A 283 9.19 -23.41 -13.59
CA PRO A 283 10.24 -24.04 -14.39
C PRO A 283 11.44 -24.48 -13.53
N ALA A 284 12.05 -25.62 -13.86
CA ALA A 284 13.11 -26.25 -13.06
C ALA A 284 14.28 -25.31 -12.73
N HIS A 285 14.68 -24.45 -13.67
CA HIS A 285 15.75 -23.46 -13.47
C HIS A 285 15.38 -22.40 -12.39
N LEU A 286 14.09 -22.09 -12.21
CA LEU A 286 13.58 -21.17 -11.18
C LEU A 286 13.30 -21.85 -9.84
N ARG A 287 13.27 -23.18 -9.82
CA ARG A 287 13.15 -23.99 -8.60
C ARG A 287 14.48 -24.17 -7.87
N SER A 288 15.60 -23.91 -8.54
CA SER A 288 16.93 -23.94 -7.93
C SER A 288 17.19 -22.69 -7.08
N GLY A 289 17.98 -22.82 -6.02
CA GLY A 289 18.39 -21.71 -5.15
C GLY A 289 17.53 -21.47 -3.90
N ARG A 290 18.14 -20.82 -2.91
CA ARG A 290 17.51 -20.44 -1.64
C ARG A 290 16.63 -19.21 -1.85
N VAL A 291 15.41 -19.23 -1.30
CA VAL A 291 14.50 -18.08 -1.28
C VAL A 291 14.28 -17.64 0.16
N VAL A 292 14.32 -16.34 0.40
CA VAL A 292 14.14 -15.73 1.73
C VAL A 292 13.07 -14.66 1.62
N ALA A 293 12.00 -14.81 2.40
CA ALA A 293 10.95 -13.83 2.56
C ALA A 293 11.22 -12.97 3.81
N TRP A 294 11.25 -11.66 3.60
CA TRP A 294 11.32 -10.65 4.64
C TRP A 294 9.99 -9.91 4.68
N ILE A 295 9.37 -9.88 5.86
CA ILE A 295 8.07 -9.25 6.06
C ILE A 295 8.23 -8.20 7.14
N ILE A 296 7.91 -6.95 6.81
CA ILE A 296 7.85 -5.83 7.73
C ILE A 296 6.38 -5.52 7.98
N ARG A 297 5.91 -5.78 9.20
CA ARG A 297 4.59 -5.39 9.67
C ARG A 297 4.70 -4.07 10.43
N ASN A 298 4.26 -2.98 9.83
CA ASN A 298 4.15 -1.63 10.43
C ASN A 298 2.98 -1.52 11.41
N GLY A 299 2.63 -2.59 12.12
CA GLY A 299 1.52 -2.60 13.06
C GLY A 299 1.79 -3.58 14.19
N ARG A 300 1.16 -3.33 15.34
CA ARG A 300 1.14 -4.27 16.46
C ARG A 300 0.35 -5.54 16.07
N THR A 301 0.50 -6.61 16.83
CA THR A 301 -0.24 -7.88 16.63
C THR A 301 -1.72 -7.74 16.95
N GLN A 302 -2.06 -6.83 17.85
CA GLN A 302 -3.42 -6.50 18.26
C GLN A 302 -3.54 -4.98 18.38
N GLU A 303 -4.75 -4.47 18.14
CA GLU A 303 -5.11 -3.10 18.48
C GLU A 303 -4.95 -2.88 19.98
N ALA A 304 -4.47 -1.70 20.38
CA ALA A 304 -4.44 -1.34 21.79
C ALA A 304 -5.88 -1.25 22.32
N PRO A 305 -6.15 -1.74 23.55
CA PRO A 305 -7.42 -1.49 24.22
C PRO A 305 -7.66 0.03 24.33
N SER A 306 -8.85 0.48 23.96
CA SER A 306 -9.25 1.88 24.04
C SER A 306 -10.75 1.97 24.34
N GLU A 307 -11.14 2.94 25.16
CA GLU A 307 -12.54 3.34 25.26
C GLU A 307 -12.97 3.95 23.91
N THR A 308 -14.05 3.45 23.33
CA THR A 308 -14.58 3.95 22.05
C THR A 308 -15.76 4.85 22.35
N PRO A 309 -15.70 6.15 22.00
CA PRO A 309 -16.81 7.07 22.23
C PRO A 309 -18.10 6.59 21.56
N ARG A 310 -19.24 6.85 22.21
CA ARG A 310 -20.55 6.52 21.67
C ARG A 310 -20.87 7.47 20.50
N GLY A 311 -20.86 6.96 19.28
CA GLY A 311 -21.23 7.72 18.09
C GLY A 311 -21.05 6.89 16.82
N LEU A 312 -21.95 7.06 15.84
CA LEU A 312 -21.95 6.22 14.63
C LEU A 312 -20.61 6.31 13.88
N VAL A 313 -20.04 7.51 13.75
CA VAL A 313 -18.76 7.75 13.07
C VAL A 313 -17.60 7.08 13.82
N GLN A 314 -17.52 7.30 15.14
CA GLN A 314 -16.45 6.75 15.98
C GLN A 314 -16.49 5.22 16.05
N ILE A 315 -17.69 4.64 16.16
CA ILE A 315 -17.91 3.19 16.13
C ILE A 315 -17.51 2.61 14.77
N THR A 316 -17.89 3.27 13.68
CA THR A 316 -17.54 2.82 12.31
C THR A 316 -16.03 2.85 12.10
N ALA A 317 -15.37 3.95 12.45
CA ALA A 317 -13.92 4.09 12.34
C ALA A 317 -13.18 3.02 13.16
N ARG A 318 -13.58 2.80 14.43
CA ARG A 318 -12.98 1.77 15.28
C ARG A 318 -13.22 0.35 14.75
N SER A 319 -14.38 0.10 14.17
CA SER A 319 -14.70 -1.21 13.58
C SER A 319 -13.82 -1.49 12.36
N ILE A 320 -13.66 -0.51 11.47
CA ILE A 320 -12.77 -0.58 10.30
C ILE A 320 -11.32 -0.80 10.75
N SER A 321 -10.83 -0.03 11.72
CA SER A 321 -9.45 -0.18 12.22
C SER A 321 -9.20 -1.57 12.84
N THR A 322 -10.18 -2.07 13.61
CA THR A 322 -10.12 -3.40 14.23
C THR A 322 -10.10 -4.52 13.18
N MET A 323 -10.95 -4.42 12.15
CA MET A 323 -10.97 -5.36 11.02
C MET A 323 -9.65 -5.33 10.26
N ILE A 324 -9.10 -4.14 10.00
CA ILE A 324 -7.79 -3.94 9.37
C ILE A 324 -6.69 -4.66 10.16
N ALA A 325 -6.61 -4.45 11.48
CA ALA A 325 -5.60 -5.07 12.33
C ALA A 325 -5.72 -6.61 12.38
N ALA A 326 -6.95 -7.12 12.44
CA ALA A 326 -7.24 -8.55 12.40
C ALA A 326 -6.85 -9.18 11.06
N ASN A 327 -7.21 -8.55 9.94
CA ASN A 327 -6.83 -8.96 8.59
C ASN A 327 -5.30 -9.04 8.43
N GLY A 328 -4.57 -8.09 9.03
CA GLY A 328 -3.11 -8.13 9.03
C GLY A 328 -2.53 -9.38 9.67
N MET A 329 -3.11 -9.87 10.78
CA MET A 329 -2.65 -11.15 11.36
C MET A 329 -2.97 -12.34 10.45
N GLY A 330 -4.15 -12.36 9.83
CA GLY A 330 -4.51 -13.36 8.83
C GLY A 330 -3.52 -13.43 7.66
N ASP A 331 -3.11 -12.28 7.12
CA ASP A 331 -2.11 -12.20 6.06
C ASP A 331 -0.74 -12.76 6.48
N ILE A 332 -0.26 -12.45 7.69
CA ILE A 332 1.00 -12.98 8.23
C ILE A 332 0.95 -14.51 8.33
N TYR A 333 -0.12 -15.07 8.90
CA TYR A 333 -0.28 -16.52 9.02
C TYR A 333 -0.39 -17.19 7.66
N ARG A 334 -1.15 -16.61 6.72
CA ARG A 334 -1.25 -17.09 5.34
C ARG A 334 0.13 -17.13 4.67
N MET A 335 0.90 -16.03 4.76
CA MET A 335 2.26 -15.99 4.19
C MET A 335 3.18 -17.01 4.86
N TYR A 336 3.12 -17.18 6.19
CA TYR A 336 3.91 -18.21 6.88
C TYR A 336 3.61 -19.61 6.34
N LEU A 337 2.33 -19.97 6.17
CA LEU A 337 1.95 -21.26 5.57
C LEU A 337 2.47 -21.42 4.13
N LEU A 338 2.39 -20.37 3.31
CA LEU A 338 2.95 -20.38 1.95
C LEU A 338 4.46 -20.58 1.95
N THR A 339 5.18 -19.91 2.85
CA THR A 339 6.63 -20.12 2.95
C THR A 339 6.99 -21.54 3.37
N LYS A 340 6.20 -22.19 4.22
CA LYS A 340 6.39 -23.60 4.56
C LYS A 340 6.13 -24.53 3.38
N ARG A 341 5.03 -24.31 2.66
CA ARG A 341 4.70 -25.07 1.45
C ARG A 341 5.81 -25.00 0.40
N ASP A 342 6.36 -23.80 0.19
CA ASP A 342 7.29 -23.52 -0.91
C ASP A 342 8.79 -23.59 -0.50
N ASN A 343 9.08 -24.02 0.74
CA ASN A 343 10.42 -24.08 1.33
C ASN A 343 11.18 -22.73 1.24
N ILE A 344 10.51 -21.66 1.67
CA ILE A 344 11.03 -20.30 1.73
C ILE A 344 11.39 -19.96 3.18
N ASP A 345 12.54 -19.32 3.38
CA ASP A 345 12.98 -18.87 4.71
C ASP A 345 12.19 -17.64 5.15
N PHE A 346 11.30 -17.81 6.13
CA PHE A 346 10.41 -16.77 6.65
C PHE A 346 11.10 -15.89 7.70
N ASN A 347 10.97 -14.58 7.56
CA ASN A 347 11.49 -13.59 8.50
C ASN A 347 10.46 -12.47 8.69
N LEU A 348 10.03 -12.25 9.93
CA LEU A 348 9.05 -11.23 10.28
C LEU A 348 9.65 -10.22 11.26
N ALA A 349 9.58 -8.93 10.91
CA ALA A 349 9.77 -7.82 11.81
C ALA A 349 8.42 -7.13 12.06
N TYR A 350 8.11 -6.80 13.31
CA TYR A 350 6.88 -6.10 13.67
C TYR A 350 7.07 -5.25 14.93
N ILE A 351 6.12 -4.34 15.18
CA ILE A 351 6.10 -3.51 16.39
C ILE A 351 5.73 -4.40 17.59
N SER A 352 6.76 -4.89 18.29
CA SER A 352 6.60 -5.76 19.45
C SER A 352 6.15 -4.99 20.70
N SER A 353 5.71 -5.73 21.72
CA SER A 353 5.33 -5.18 23.03
C SER A 353 6.47 -4.46 23.76
N ARG A 354 7.73 -4.61 23.32
CA ARG A 354 8.88 -3.86 23.87
C ARG A 354 8.85 -2.37 23.53
N PHE A 355 8.08 -1.97 22.53
CA PHE A 355 7.86 -0.55 22.24
C PHE A 355 6.70 -0.03 23.10
N THR A 356 7.04 0.81 24.07
CA THR A 356 6.12 1.24 25.15
C THR A 356 5.72 2.71 25.08
N VAL A 357 6.20 3.46 24.09
CA VAL A 357 5.79 4.86 23.92
C VAL A 357 4.28 4.92 23.63
N PRO A 358 3.51 5.68 24.42
CA PRO A 358 2.06 5.82 24.21
C PRO A 358 1.74 6.41 22.83
N TYR A 359 0.63 5.95 22.27
CA TYR A 359 0.07 6.50 21.03
C TYR A 359 -0.99 7.54 21.39
N ASP A 360 -0.59 8.81 21.47
CA ASP A 360 -1.49 9.88 21.94
C ASP A 360 -2.35 10.46 20.82
N LYS A 361 -1.74 10.71 19.66
CA LYS A 361 -2.42 11.26 18.48
C LYS A 361 -1.76 10.80 17.17
N PRO A 362 -2.54 10.76 16.07
CA PRO A 362 -2.00 10.45 14.76
C PRO A 362 -0.88 11.38 14.32
N PHE A 363 0.15 10.79 13.72
CA PHE A 363 1.33 11.47 13.17
C PHE A 363 2.08 12.35 14.18
N ASP A 364 2.11 11.98 15.46
CA ASP A 364 2.93 12.67 16.45
C ASP A 364 4.44 12.51 16.12
N PRO A 365 5.18 13.60 15.88
CA PRO A 365 6.60 13.52 15.57
C PRO A 365 7.42 12.83 16.66
N ALA A 366 7.10 13.00 17.94
CA ALA A 366 7.84 12.37 19.04
C ALA A 366 7.65 10.85 19.02
N TYR A 367 6.40 10.40 18.81
CA TYR A 367 6.09 8.97 18.66
C TYR A 367 6.79 8.37 17.44
N MET A 368 6.68 9.02 16.28
CA MET A 368 7.27 8.53 15.03
C MET A 368 8.79 8.45 15.10
N ASN A 369 9.46 9.47 15.67
CA ASN A 369 10.91 9.45 15.88
C ASN A 369 11.33 8.32 16.83
N ALA A 370 10.62 8.13 17.94
CA ALA A 370 10.90 7.04 18.87
C ALA A 370 10.67 5.66 18.23
N LEU A 371 9.62 5.53 17.40
CA LEU A 371 9.30 4.28 16.70
C LEU A 371 10.32 3.96 15.59
N PHE A 372 10.81 4.98 14.88
CA PHE A 372 11.91 4.84 13.93
C PHE A 372 13.17 4.34 14.61
N GLU A 373 13.59 4.98 15.71
CA GLU A 373 14.77 4.57 16.46
C GLU A 373 14.62 3.18 17.06
N PHE A 374 13.41 2.81 17.51
CA PHE A 374 13.12 1.44 17.93
C PHE A 374 13.37 0.44 16.79
N GLY A 375 12.79 0.64 15.61
CA GLY A 375 13.00 -0.23 14.44
C GLY A 375 14.47 -0.30 13.99
N ARG A 376 15.16 0.85 13.99
CA ARG A 376 16.59 0.96 13.66
C ARG A 376 17.45 0.12 14.60
N ASN A 377 17.23 0.24 15.90
CA ASN A 377 17.99 -0.51 16.91
C ASN A 377 17.71 -2.01 16.81
N GLU A 378 16.47 -2.43 16.61
CA GLU A 378 16.10 -3.83 16.43
C GLU A 378 16.85 -4.48 15.26
N SER A 379 16.88 -3.81 14.10
CA SER A 379 17.59 -4.31 12.93
C SER A 379 19.10 -4.27 13.10
N ARG A 380 19.65 -3.17 13.62
CA ARG A 380 21.09 -2.98 13.81
C ARG A 380 21.68 -4.06 14.71
N ASN A 381 20.96 -4.43 15.77
CA ASN A 381 21.36 -5.47 16.72
C ASN A 381 21.04 -6.90 16.24
N GLY A 382 20.43 -7.07 15.06
CA GLY A 382 20.04 -8.38 14.53
C GLY A 382 18.85 -9.04 15.25
N ALA A 383 18.08 -8.28 16.02
CA ALA A 383 16.95 -8.77 16.83
C ALA A 383 15.59 -8.64 16.12
N ALA A 384 15.52 -7.90 15.01
CA ALA A 384 14.25 -7.61 14.32
C ALA A 384 13.54 -8.85 13.75
N TRP A 385 14.27 -9.87 13.31
CA TRP A 385 13.74 -10.92 12.44
C TRP A 385 13.35 -12.19 13.18
N LEU A 386 12.05 -12.47 13.21
CA LEU A 386 11.47 -13.68 13.80
C LEU A 386 11.13 -14.72 12.73
N LYS A 387 11.32 -16.00 13.07
CA LYS A 387 11.10 -17.14 12.16
C LYS A 387 9.67 -17.70 12.16
N ARG A 388 8.79 -17.14 12.98
CA ARG A 388 7.40 -17.62 13.18
C ARG A 388 6.46 -16.45 13.47
N PRO A 389 5.17 -16.54 13.13
CA PRO A 389 4.15 -15.59 13.55
C PRO A 389 3.99 -15.56 15.09
N PRO A 390 3.66 -14.40 15.67
CA PRO A 390 3.30 -14.30 17.08
C PRO A 390 2.10 -15.18 17.43
N GLY A 391 2.17 -15.92 18.54
CA GLY A 391 1.09 -16.83 18.98
C GLY A 391 1.11 -18.22 18.33
N TYR A 392 2.04 -18.51 17.43
CA TYR A 392 2.20 -19.85 16.84
C TYR A 392 3.13 -20.74 17.69
N ALA A 393 2.56 -21.71 18.40
CA ALA A 393 3.29 -22.82 19.04
C ALA A 393 3.30 -24.04 18.08
N PRO A 394 4.46 -24.67 17.82
CA PRO A 394 4.57 -25.81 16.90
C PRO A 394 3.87 -27.07 17.37
#